data_AF-A0A960UVA8-F1
#
_entry.id   AF-A0A960UVA8-F1
#
_cell.length_a   1.000
_cell.length_b   1.000
_cell.length_c   1.000
_cell.angle_alpha   90.00
_cell.angle_beta   90.00
_cell.angle_gamma   90.00
#
_symmetry.space_group_name_H-M   'P 1'
#
loop_
_entity.id
_entity.type
_entity.pdbx_description
1 polymer ?
#
loop_
_entity_poly.entity_id
_entity_poly.type
_entity_poly.pdbx_seq_one_letter_code
_entity_poly.pdbx_strand_id
1 'polypeptide(L)'
;LGARQKNAPWISRREQDLADRRFKPSFDAFEYYANGVYRERYSPESAIRYYKRALAIEPYFREAQDRIFRLQNRSNPYTMNGFNYTTRQALVLMRRNQLDPMVVALTYQEFGKRAMGRNRDLANRWFQESNRWLYLEGRYRSAYYADNQNGIGSTFVYFNKGSEALTRFQSAYELQKDLGMQGSLAMVESHLNLANAYAMQNNPALSLPHYAAAERICQAATCSPGIVALIHYNQGVMFYIRGIYQKSIESSRRARRTLIQANLGNSQLHLATLLNINAALLHQRQYDDALRISDALAIRARSIGEVNYPPYKFALHNTAFALQKQGRTLESIQARRQASWNGQGPNRPLYETFLSFHDVPSPDSLFQTDSERQQVASYTGAFKMQYHAQNVRSRTYPGRQDDTNILLRDILYPRKRDAGLEYLRKHWLSGESDSEGSGIIFIDVGPGLANVRYPAVTSRSIARDFRRMNVVALDLPEQVRLFQYQVPAPKKRELLAHENISVLAADGRESLKKVFADPSRWPIDGRGPPGLNSGTPVAIRMANSIDIYLDWNEMEEVMIQLAEDLKENPVLLCFNRSILLKKKGFTKFEIVGYVSIRGFHHNLELLDRGGDPPYTLIDDSDLSFLD
;
A
#
# COMPACT_ATOMS: atom_id res chain seq x y z
N LEU A 1 -21.33 63.68 21.91
CA LEU A 1 -20.66 63.13 23.13
C LEU A 1 -21.53 61.95 23.59
N GLY A 2 -21.16 60.68 23.54
CA GLY A 2 -19.88 60.03 23.30
C GLY A 2 -20.02 58.69 22.54
N ALA A 3 -18.86 58.15 22.18
CA ALA A 3 -18.64 57.12 21.18
C ALA A 3 -19.16 55.73 21.58
N ARG A 4 -19.79 55.02 20.63
CA ARG A 4 -19.93 53.56 20.66
C ARG A 4 -18.57 52.94 20.36
N GLN A 5 -17.99 52.25 21.35
CA GLN A 5 -16.79 51.42 21.17
C GLN A 5 -17.02 50.35 20.10
N LYS A 6 -16.05 50.25 19.19
CA LYS A 6 -15.88 49.18 18.22
C LYS A 6 -15.32 47.93 18.91
N ASN A 7 -15.75 46.76 18.42
CA ASN A 7 -15.07 45.45 18.47
C ASN A 7 -14.76 44.86 19.86
N ALA A 8 -15.71 44.08 20.38
CA ALA A 8 -15.39 42.86 21.12
C ALA A 8 -16.09 41.68 20.41
N PRO A 9 -15.40 40.57 20.10
CA PRO A 9 -16.08 39.39 19.58
C PRO A 9 -17.06 38.88 20.63
N TRP A 10 -18.21 38.39 20.18
CA TRP A 10 -19.22 37.72 21.02
C TRP A 10 -18.60 36.46 21.63
N ILE A 11 -17.93 36.61 22.78
CA ILE A 11 -17.57 35.49 23.65
C ILE A 11 -18.81 35.29 24.52
N SER A 12 -19.57 34.24 24.24
CA SER A 12 -20.69 33.86 25.10
C SER A 12 -20.19 33.61 26.53
N ARG A 13 -21.00 33.85 27.56
CA ARG A 13 -20.69 33.45 28.96
C ARG A 13 -20.22 31.98 29.04
N ARG A 14 -20.70 31.14 28.12
CA ARG A 14 -20.31 29.74 27.95
C ARG A 14 -18.87 29.56 27.46
N GLU A 15 -18.36 30.44 26.60
CA GLU A 15 -16.96 30.41 26.13
C GLU A 15 -15.99 30.96 27.18
N GLN A 16 -16.42 31.91 28.01
CA GLN A 16 -15.68 32.30 29.22
C GLN A 16 -15.63 31.16 30.25
N ASP A 17 -16.78 30.53 30.54
CA ASP A 17 -16.83 29.35 31.42
C ASP A 17 -16.04 28.13 30.86
N LEU A 18 -15.91 28.01 29.53
CA LEU A 18 -15.11 26.96 28.89
C LEU A 18 -13.61 27.29 28.86
N ALA A 19 -13.23 28.56 28.78
CA ALA A 19 -11.85 29.01 28.91
C ALA A 19 -11.32 28.80 30.34
N ASP A 20 -12.17 29.03 31.34
CA ASP A 20 -11.84 28.86 32.77
C ASP A 20 -11.87 27.40 33.24
N ARG A 21 -12.46 26.48 32.45
CA ARG A 21 -12.51 25.03 32.71
C ARG A 21 -11.43 24.21 32.00
N ARG A 22 -10.32 24.81 31.58
CA ARG A 22 -9.10 24.02 31.29
C ARG A 22 -8.49 23.54 32.62
N PHE A 23 -9.14 22.57 33.27
CA PHE A 23 -8.47 21.72 34.24
C PHE A 23 -7.27 21.13 33.50
N LYS A 24 -6.06 21.61 33.83
CA LYS A 24 -4.86 20.90 33.41
C LYS A 24 -5.01 19.50 34.00
N PRO A 25 -4.95 18.44 33.17
CA PRO A 25 -5.11 17.09 33.67
C PRO A 25 -4.07 16.84 34.77
N SER A 26 -4.40 16.01 35.76
CA SER A 26 -3.41 15.58 36.74
C SER A 26 -2.16 15.02 36.04
N PHE A 27 -1.01 15.15 36.69
CA PHE A 27 0.24 14.64 36.13
C PHE A 27 0.11 13.16 35.72
N ASP A 28 -0.52 12.35 36.57
CA ASP A 28 -0.74 10.92 36.32
C ASP A 28 -1.65 10.67 35.11
N ALA A 29 -2.76 11.41 34.97
CA ALA A 29 -3.63 11.31 33.80
C ALA A 29 -2.90 11.74 32.52
N PHE A 30 -2.08 12.78 32.60
CA PHE A 30 -1.27 13.26 31.48
C PHE A 30 -0.17 12.26 31.09
N GLU A 31 0.46 11.58 32.04
CA GLU A 31 1.46 10.55 31.76
C GLU A 31 0.84 9.38 30.98
N TYR A 32 -0.34 8.90 31.39
CA TYR A 32 -1.07 7.88 30.63
C TYR A 32 -1.48 8.37 29.25
N TYR A 33 -1.90 9.63 29.12
CA TYR A 33 -2.20 10.23 27.82
C TYR A 33 -0.97 10.30 26.90
N ALA A 34 0.17 10.79 27.40
CA ALA A 34 1.41 10.88 26.65
C ALA A 34 1.91 9.49 26.19
N ASN A 35 1.80 8.49 27.06
CA ASN A 35 2.04 7.10 26.69
C ASN A 35 1.07 6.62 25.61
N GLY A 36 -0.22 6.97 25.69
CA GLY A 36 -1.19 6.70 24.63
C GLY A 36 -0.76 7.29 23.29
N VAL A 37 -0.34 8.56 23.25
CA VAL A 37 0.15 9.26 22.04
C VAL A 37 1.37 8.56 21.47
N TYR A 38 2.33 8.17 22.31
CA TYR A 38 3.49 7.39 21.87
C TYR A 38 3.07 6.06 21.25
N ARG A 39 2.11 5.36 21.87
CA ARG A 39 1.61 4.06 21.42
C ARG A 39 0.74 4.13 20.17
N GLU A 40 0.16 5.28 19.82
CA GLU A 40 -0.61 5.45 18.56
C GLU A 40 0.19 5.07 17.32
N ARG A 41 1.52 5.24 17.38
CA ARG A 41 2.45 4.89 16.30
C ARG A 41 2.60 3.39 16.08
N TYR A 42 2.27 2.58 17.09
CA TYR A 42 2.58 1.14 17.11
C TYR A 42 1.31 0.28 17.23
N SER A 43 0.35 0.66 18.09
CA SER A 43 -0.90 -0.07 18.27
C SER A 43 -2.03 0.87 18.70
N PRO A 44 -3.05 1.07 17.84
CA PRO A 44 -4.27 1.80 18.18
C PRO A 44 -4.97 1.22 19.42
N GLU A 45 -5.02 -0.09 19.56
CA GLU A 45 -5.67 -0.79 20.68
C GLU A 45 -4.92 -0.52 21.99
N SER A 46 -3.59 -0.56 21.94
CA SER A 46 -2.75 -0.20 23.07
C SER A 46 -2.96 1.26 23.46
N ALA A 47 -2.90 2.17 22.49
CA ALA A 47 -3.16 3.59 22.72
C ALA A 47 -4.52 3.83 23.39
N ILE A 48 -5.59 3.20 22.89
CA ILE A 48 -6.93 3.26 23.49
C ILE A 48 -6.93 2.80 24.95
N ARG A 49 -6.20 1.74 25.31
CA ARG A 49 -6.10 1.28 26.71
C ARG A 49 -5.45 2.35 27.60
N TYR A 50 -4.39 3.00 27.13
CA TYR A 50 -3.73 4.08 27.86
C TYR A 50 -4.63 5.30 28.02
N TYR A 51 -5.34 5.72 26.97
CA TYR A 51 -6.31 6.80 27.07
C TYR A 51 -7.47 6.48 28.02
N LYS A 52 -7.94 5.22 28.06
CA LYS A 52 -8.94 4.79 29.03
C LYS A 52 -8.43 4.84 30.47
N ARG A 53 -7.14 4.59 30.71
CA ARG A 53 -6.52 4.77 32.03
C ARG A 53 -6.45 6.25 32.41
N ALA A 54 -6.09 7.13 31.46
CA ALA A 54 -6.16 8.57 31.69
C ALA A 54 -7.57 9.03 32.07
N LEU A 55 -8.61 8.52 31.39
CA LEU A 55 -10.01 8.80 31.71
C LEU A 55 -10.51 8.17 33.01
N ALA A 56 -9.89 7.08 33.48
CA ALA A 56 -10.23 6.49 34.77
C ALA A 56 -9.78 7.38 35.94
N ILE A 57 -8.68 8.13 35.74
CA ILE A 57 -8.18 9.12 36.70
C ILE A 57 -8.94 10.44 36.55
N GLU A 58 -9.12 10.89 35.31
CA GLU A 58 -9.74 12.17 34.96
C GLU A 58 -10.87 11.95 33.93
N PRO A 59 -12.11 11.65 34.37
CA PRO A 59 -13.22 11.30 33.47
C PRO A 59 -13.62 12.37 32.45
N TYR A 60 -13.18 13.62 32.66
CA TYR A 60 -13.46 14.76 31.79
C TYR A 60 -12.27 15.16 30.91
N PHE A 61 -11.22 14.33 30.83
CA PHE A 61 -10.06 14.58 29.98
C PHE A 61 -10.41 14.44 28.49
N ARG A 62 -10.92 15.53 27.91
CA ARG A 62 -11.52 15.59 26.58
C ARG A 62 -10.57 15.11 25.48
N GLU A 63 -9.30 15.50 25.52
CA GLU A 63 -8.31 15.14 24.52
C GLU A 63 -8.10 13.62 24.45
N ALA A 64 -8.16 12.92 25.60
CA ALA A 64 -8.08 11.46 25.63
C ALA A 64 -9.33 10.83 24.99
N GLN A 65 -10.52 11.38 25.26
CA GLN A 65 -11.78 10.90 24.70
C GLN A 65 -11.87 11.15 23.18
N ASP A 66 -11.36 12.27 22.70
CA ASP A 66 -11.25 12.63 21.28
C ASP A 66 -10.38 11.61 20.52
N ARG A 67 -9.20 11.28 21.09
CA ARG A 67 -8.30 10.26 20.51
C ARG A 67 -8.94 8.88 20.50
N ILE A 68 -9.61 8.49 21.59
CA ILE A 68 -10.37 7.22 21.65
C ILE A 68 -11.43 7.17 20.54
N PHE A 69 -12.23 8.23 20.39
CA PHE A 69 -13.27 8.28 19.38
C PHE A 69 -12.71 8.08 17.96
N ARG A 70 -11.62 8.77 17.61
CA ARG A 70 -10.98 8.64 16.30
C ARG A 70 -10.41 7.24 16.08
N LEU A 71 -9.66 6.70 17.06
CA LEU A 71 -9.00 5.41 16.93
C LEU A 71 -10.00 4.24 16.89
N GLN A 72 -11.04 4.27 17.73
CA GLN A 72 -12.08 3.23 17.75
C GLN A 72 -12.84 3.15 16.42
N ASN A 73 -13.04 4.29 15.76
CA ASN A 73 -13.79 4.36 14.52
C ASN A 73 -12.90 4.32 13.27
N ARG A 74 -11.58 4.12 13.42
CA ARG A 74 -10.59 4.19 12.32
C ARG A 74 -10.91 3.26 11.15
N SER A 75 -11.51 2.10 11.42
CA SER A 75 -11.90 1.06 10.44
C SER A 75 -13.32 1.23 9.87
N ASN A 76 -14.14 2.08 10.49
CA ASN A 76 -15.53 2.35 10.09
C ASN A 76 -15.76 3.21 8.83
N PRO A 77 -14.77 3.89 8.19
CA PRO A 77 -15.05 4.77 7.04
C PRO A 77 -15.67 4.07 5.83
N TYR A 78 -15.51 2.74 5.73
CA TYR A 78 -15.77 1.99 4.48
C TYR A 78 -17.17 1.37 4.39
N THR A 79 -17.99 1.41 5.44
CA THR A 79 -19.32 0.78 5.45
C THR A 79 -20.41 1.70 5.94
N MET A 80 -21.64 1.50 5.45
CA MET A 80 -22.81 2.25 5.92
C MET A 80 -23.09 2.00 7.40
N ASN A 81 -22.87 0.77 7.89
CA ASN A 81 -23.01 0.45 9.31
C ASN A 81 -21.98 1.21 10.15
N GLY A 82 -20.73 1.27 9.70
CA GLY A 82 -19.67 2.06 10.33
C GLY A 82 -20.02 3.55 10.39
N PHE A 83 -20.55 4.11 9.30
CA PHE A 83 -21.06 5.50 9.26
C PHE A 83 -22.16 5.73 10.29
N ASN A 84 -23.20 4.89 10.28
CA ASN A 84 -24.34 5.00 11.20
C ASN A 84 -23.91 4.83 12.66
N TYR A 85 -23.01 3.90 12.95
CA TYR A 85 -22.49 3.67 14.28
C TYR A 85 -21.70 4.88 14.80
N THR A 86 -20.71 5.33 14.02
CA THR A 86 -19.82 6.44 14.38
C THR A 86 -20.63 7.72 14.60
N THR A 87 -21.58 8.02 13.71
CA THR A 87 -22.39 9.24 13.79
C THR A 87 -23.31 9.25 15.01
N ARG A 88 -23.94 8.12 15.33
CA ARG A 88 -24.71 7.97 16.57
C ARG A 88 -23.83 8.09 17.82
N GLN A 89 -22.66 7.46 17.82
CA GLN A 89 -21.72 7.53 18.93
C GLN A 89 -21.28 8.98 19.17
N ALA A 90 -20.92 9.71 18.12
CA ALA A 90 -20.53 11.12 18.21
C ALA A 90 -21.64 11.96 18.84
N LEU A 91 -22.89 11.80 18.39
CA LEU A 91 -24.05 12.52 18.94
C LEU A 91 -24.31 12.21 20.43
N VAL A 92 -24.03 10.99 20.88
CA VAL A 92 -24.14 10.63 22.31
C VAL A 92 -23.03 11.30 23.12
N LEU A 93 -21.79 11.23 22.65
CA LEU A 93 -20.64 11.80 23.36
C LEU A 93 -20.70 13.33 23.40
N MET A 94 -21.11 13.99 22.31
CA MET A 94 -21.30 15.44 22.26
C MET A 94 -22.42 15.91 23.22
N ARG A 95 -23.55 15.17 23.30
CA ARG A 95 -24.63 15.47 24.26
C ARG A 95 -24.16 15.39 25.72
N ARG A 96 -23.15 14.56 26.00
CA ARG A 96 -22.51 14.43 27.31
C ARG A 96 -21.34 15.41 27.52
N ASN A 97 -21.09 16.31 26.57
CA ASN A 97 -19.95 17.24 26.56
C ASN A 97 -18.57 16.53 26.60
N GLN A 98 -18.51 15.28 26.12
CA GLN A 98 -17.34 14.40 26.14
C GLN A 98 -16.57 14.40 24.83
N LEU A 99 -17.06 15.05 23.78
CA LEU A 99 -16.44 15.07 22.45
C LEU A 99 -16.61 16.46 21.86
N ASP A 100 -15.52 17.00 21.32
CA ASP A 100 -15.55 18.30 20.64
C ASP A 100 -16.19 18.18 19.24
N PRO A 101 -17.23 18.98 18.90
CA PRO A 101 -17.82 18.97 17.57
C PRO A 101 -16.81 19.26 16.44
N MET A 102 -15.76 20.04 16.71
CA MET A 102 -14.67 20.26 15.75
C MET A 102 -13.91 18.96 15.47
N VAL A 103 -13.63 18.16 16.50
CA VAL A 103 -12.98 16.84 16.32
C VAL A 103 -13.87 15.91 15.52
N VAL A 104 -15.19 15.97 15.72
CA VAL A 104 -16.15 15.22 14.90
C VAL A 104 -16.07 15.63 13.44
N ALA A 105 -16.12 16.94 13.16
CA ALA A 105 -16.02 17.47 11.80
C ALA A 105 -14.74 16.99 11.09
N LEU A 106 -13.58 17.17 11.74
CA LEU A 106 -12.28 16.79 11.16
C LEU A 106 -12.14 15.26 11.01
N THR A 107 -12.70 14.49 11.94
CA THR A 107 -12.70 13.02 11.83
C THR A 107 -13.58 12.56 10.67
N TYR A 108 -14.75 13.18 10.46
CA TYR A 108 -15.59 12.88 9.30
C TYR A 108 -14.92 13.29 8.01
N GLN A 109 -14.22 14.41 7.99
CA GLN A 109 -13.43 14.81 6.84
C GLN A 109 -12.35 13.76 6.52
N GLU A 110 -11.58 13.31 7.52
CA GLU A 110 -10.61 12.21 7.37
C GLU A 110 -11.26 10.93 6.83
N PHE A 111 -12.45 10.59 7.33
CA PHE A 111 -13.19 9.41 6.89
C PHE A 111 -13.71 9.56 5.46
N GLY A 112 -14.13 10.75 5.05
CA GLY A 112 -14.44 11.08 3.66
C GLY A 112 -13.22 10.85 2.76
N LYS A 113 -12.05 11.37 3.15
CA LYS A 113 -10.79 11.17 2.41
C LYS A 113 -10.43 9.68 2.27
N ARG A 114 -10.61 8.87 3.33
CA ARG A 114 -10.35 7.43 3.28
C ARG A 114 -11.37 6.65 2.46
N ALA A 115 -12.64 7.00 2.60
CA ALA A 115 -13.72 6.34 1.87
C ALA A 115 -13.64 6.64 0.37
N MET A 116 -12.98 7.72 -0.03
CA MET A 116 -12.85 8.16 -1.43
C MET A 116 -12.40 7.01 -2.32
N GLY A 117 -11.27 6.34 -2.04
CA GLY A 117 -10.78 5.25 -2.88
C GLY A 117 -11.69 4.01 -3.00
N ARG A 118 -12.64 3.79 -2.09
CA ARG A 118 -13.45 2.55 -2.01
C ARG A 118 -14.95 2.73 -2.24
N ASN A 119 -15.52 3.81 -1.73
CA ASN A 119 -16.96 4.08 -1.77
C ASN A 119 -17.22 5.60 -1.80
N ARG A 120 -17.29 6.16 -3.02
CA ARG A 120 -17.45 7.60 -3.26
C ARG A 120 -18.78 8.16 -2.73
N ASP A 121 -19.84 7.34 -2.71
CA ASP A 121 -21.14 7.72 -2.10
C ASP A 121 -21.04 7.92 -0.59
N LEU A 122 -20.40 6.96 0.08
CA LEU A 122 -20.16 7.05 1.52
C LEU A 122 -19.21 8.19 1.86
N ALA A 123 -18.21 8.41 1.01
CA ALA A 123 -17.27 9.49 1.14
C ALA A 123 -17.93 10.88 1.01
N ASN A 124 -18.87 11.04 0.08
CA ASN A 124 -19.71 12.24 0.02
C ASN A 124 -20.52 12.42 1.32
N ARG A 125 -21.17 11.37 1.84
CA ARG A 125 -21.91 11.46 3.11
C ARG A 125 -21.05 11.95 4.27
N TRP A 126 -19.84 11.41 4.40
CA TRP A 126 -18.87 11.87 5.39
C TRP A 126 -18.54 13.36 5.25
N PHE A 127 -18.25 13.81 4.03
CA PHE A 127 -17.95 15.22 3.77
C PHE A 127 -19.14 16.15 3.99
N GLN A 128 -20.37 15.72 3.69
CA GLN A 128 -21.58 16.49 3.97
C GLN A 128 -21.82 16.64 5.48
N GLU A 129 -21.63 15.58 6.26
CA GLU A 129 -21.74 15.67 7.72
C GLU A 129 -20.62 16.54 8.31
N SER A 130 -19.37 16.39 7.85
CA SER A 130 -18.28 17.30 8.21
C SER A 130 -18.62 18.76 7.91
N ASN A 131 -19.16 19.04 6.72
CA ASN A 131 -19.58 20.37 6.29
C ASN A 131 -20.61 20.98 7.24
N ARG A 132 -21.60 20.17 7.66
CA ARG A 132 -22.63 20.57 8.60
C ARG A 132 -22.04 20.96 9.95
N TRP A 133 -21.14 20.16 10.50
CA TRP A 133 -20.49 20.46 11.78
C TRP A 133 -19.60 21.70 11.71
N LEU A 134 -18.80 21.85 10.66
CA LEU A 134 -17.99 23.06 10.45
C LEU A 134 -18.86 24.32 10.36
N TYR A 135 -20.04 24.22 9.74
CA TYR A 135 -20.98 25.33 9.68
C TYR A 135 -21.58 25.66 11.06
N LEU A 136 -22.04 24.64 11.80
CA LEU A 136 -22.63 24.81 13.14
C LEU A 136 -21.64 25.42 14.15
N GLU A 137 -20.36 25.09 14.03
CA GLU A 137 -19.29 25.65 14.85
C GLU A 137 -18.82 27.05 14.39
N GLY A 138 -19.51 27.66 13.41
CA GLY A 138 -19.15 28.98 12.89
C GLY A 138 -17.83 29.00 12.12
N ARG A 139 -17.37 27.85 11.62
CA ARG A 139 -16.06 27.67 10.98
C ARG A 139 -16.14 27.66 9.45
N TYR A 140 -17.22 28.22 8.90
CA TYR A 140 -17.48 28.33 7.46
C TYR A 140 -16.52 29.27 6.70
N ARG A 141 -15.69 30.06 7.40
CA ARG A 141 -14.58 30.86 6.85
C ARG A 141 -13.22 30.36 7.32
N SER A 142 -13.02 29.05 7.35
CA SER A 142 -11.76 28.42 7.79
C SER A 142 -11.12 27.59 6.68
N ALA A 143 -9.82 27.33 6.83
CA ALA A 143 -9.09 26.43 5.94
C ALA A 143 -9.68 25.01 5.94
N TYR A 144 -10.19 24.53 7.09
CA TYR A 144 -10.87 23.23 7.20
C TYR A 144 -12.14 23.19 6.34
N TYR A 145 -12.91 24.27 6.32
CA TYR A 145 -14.11 24.35 5.49
C TYR A 145 -13.78 24.39 4.00
N ALA A 146 -12.72 25.11 3.61
CA ALA A 146 -12.24 25.14 2.23
C ALA A 146 -11.75 23.76 1.76
N ASP A 147 -10.95 23.06 2.57
CA ASP A 147 -10.50 21.68 2.30
C ASP A 147 -11.71 20.71 2.22
N ASN A 148 -12.71 20.89 3.08
CA ASN A 148 -13.94 20.11 2.99
C ASN A 148 -14.76 20.42 1.73
N GLN A 149 -14.79 21.68 1.26
CA GLN A 149 -15.40 22.03 -0.04
C GLN A 149 -14.67 21.33 -1.20
N ASN A 150 -13.33 21.29 -1.19
CA ASN A 150 -12.55 20.53 -2.17
C ASN A 150 -12.96 19.05 -2.13
N GLY A 151 -13.03 18.43 -0.95
CA GLY A 151 -13.47 17.03 -0.80
C GLY A 151 -14.87 16.76 -1.36
N ILE A 152 -15.86 17.63 -1.08
CA ILE A 152 -17.21 17.53 -1.66
C ILE A 152 -17.15 17.70 -3.18
N GLY A 153 -16.46 18.71 -3.67
CA GLY A 153 -16.32 18.97 -5.11
C GLY A 153 -15.71 17.77 -5.85
N SER A 154 -14.69 17.13 -5.27
CA SER A 154 -14.11 15.90 -5.83
C SER A 154 -15.13 14.77 -5.94
N THR A 155 -16.05 14.61 -4.97
CA THR A 155 -17.14 13.61 -5.12
C THR A 155 -18.05 13.92 -6.29
N PHE A 156 -18.36 15.19 -6.53
CA PHE A 156 -19.20 15.60 -7.65
C PHE A 156 -18.52 15.37 -8.99
N VAL A 157 -17.19 15.52 -9.09
CA VAL A 157 -16.44 15.11 -10.30
C VAL A 157 -16.70 13.64 -10.62
N TYR A 158 -16.59 12.73 -9.62
CA TYR A 158 -16.87 11.30 -9.83
C TYR A 158 -18.33 10.99 -10.18
N PHE A 159 -19.27 11.79 -9.70
CA PHE A 159 -20.69 11.67 -10.05
C PHE A 159 -21.05 12.34 -11.38
N ASN A 160 -20.06 12.83 -12.14
CA ASN A 160 -20.23 13.59 -13.38
C ASN A 160 -21.10 14.86 -13.20
N LYS A 161 -20.99 15.50 -12.04
CA LYS A 161 -21.71 16.73 -11.65
C LYS A 161 -20.76 17.93 -11.70
N GLY A 162 -20.29 18.24 -12.91
CA GLY A 162 -19.24 19.24 -13.14
C GLY A 162 -19.61 20.66 -12.65
N SER A 163 -20.89 21.05 -12.77
CA SER A 163 -21.36 22.36 -12.31
C SER A 163 -21.36 22.46 -10.79
N GLU A 164 -21.85 21.44 -10.08
CA GLU A 164 -21.83 21.40 -8.62
C GLU A 164 -20.40 21.30 -8.08
N ALA A 165 -19.51 20.57 -8.76
CA ALA A 165 -18.09 20.53 -8.44
C ALA A 165 -17.46 21.92 -8.56
N LEU A 166 -17.71 22.63 -9.67
CA LEU A 166 -17.18 23.97 -9.90
C LEU A 166 -17.56 24.93 -8.78
N THR A 167 -18.83 24.96 -8.36
CA THR A 167 -19.30 25.83 -7.25
C THR A 167 -18.53 25.55 -5.96
N ARG A 168 -18.30 24.27 -5.63
CA ARG A 168 -17.54 23.88 -4.44
C ARG A 168 -16.08 24.30 -4.52
N PHE A 169 -15.45 24.08 -5.67
CA PHE A 169 -14.05 24.45 -5.88
C PHE A 169 -13.83 25.97 -5.90
N GLN A 170 -14.76 26.75 -6.47
CA GLN A 170 -14.72 28.21 -6.41
C GLN A 170 -14.82 28.70 -4.96
N SER A 171 -15.75 28.16 -4.19
CA SER A 171 -15.86 28.48 -2.76
C SER A 171 -14.58 28.15 -1.99
N ALA A 172 -13.96 26.99 -2.24
CA ALA A 172 -12.68 26.63 -1.62
C ALA A 172 -11.56 27.60 -1.99
N TYR A 173 -11.43 27.93 -3.28
CA TYR A 173 -10.42 28.81 -3.82
C TYR A 173 -10.53 30.24 -3.26
N GLU A 174 -11.73 30.81 -3.24
CA GLU A 174 -11.98 32.15 -2.70
C GLU A 174 -11.64 32.21 -1.21
N LEU A 175 -12.08 31.22 -0.42
CA LEU A 175 -11.75 31.15 1.01
C LEU A 175 -10.24 31.07 1.25
N GLN A 176 -9.52 30.22 0.52
CA GLN A 176 -8.08 30.11 0.67
C GLN A 176 -7.35 31.40 0.27
N LYS A 177 -7.85 32.09 -0.77
CA LYS A 177 -7.32 33.39 -1.17
C LYS A 177 -7.53 34.44 -0.07
N ASP A 178 -8.71 34.51 0.52
CA ASP A 178 -9.04 35.43 1.60
C ASP A 178 -8.22 35.14 2.88
N LEU A 179 -7.85 33.88 3.10
CA LEU A 179 -6.99 33.43 4.19
C LEU A 179 -5.48 33.65 3.93
N GLY A 180 -5.09 34.23 2.78
CA GLY A 180 -3.68 34.47 2.47
C GLY A 180 -2.89 33.21 2.13
N MET A 181 -3.55 32.14 1.65
CA MET A 181 -2.94 30.84 1.42
C MET A 181 -2.43 30.65 -0.03
N GLN A 182 -2.17 31.72 -0.79
CA GLN A 182 -1.90 31.65 -2.23
C GLN A 182 -0.64 30.83 -2.59
N GLY A 183 0.33 30.73 -1.69
CA GLY A 183 1.55 29.92 -1.87
C GLY A 183 1.47 28.50 -1.30
N SER A 184 0.30 28.05 -0.82
CA SER A 184 0.16 26.79 -0.09
C SER A 184 -0.20 25.60 -0.99
N LEU A 185 0.03 24.38 -0.49
CA LEU A 185 -0.44 23.14 -1.15
C LEU A 185 -1.97 23.12 -1.31
N ALA A 186 -2.72 23.72 -0.40
CA ALA A 186 -4.18 23.82 -0.50
C ALA A 186 -4.59 24.64 -1.73
N MET A 187 -3.83 25.69 -2.05
CA MET A 187 -4.05 26.51 -3.25
C MET A 187 -3.68 25.75 -4.54
N VAL A 188 -2.63 24.92 -4.51
CA VAL A 188 -2.34 24.00 -5.63
C VAL A 188 -3.54 23.10 -5.90
N GLU A 189 -4.10 22.48 -4.86
CA GLU A 189 -5.27 21.62 -4.97
C GLU A 189 -6.47 22.38 -5.56
N SER A 190 -6.76 23.58 -5.06
CA SER A 190 -7.87 24.38 -5.58
C SER A 190 -7.68 24.82 -7.02
N HIS A 191 -6.46 25.19 -7.44
CA HIS A 191 -6.17 25.43 -8.85
C HIS A 191 -6.35 24.17 -9.69
N LEU A 192 -5.83 23.02 -9.27
CA LEU A 192 -5.99 21.75 -9.97
C LEU A 192 -7.48 21.38 -10.14
N ASN A 193 -8.25 21.49 -9.07
CA ASN A 193 -9.67 21.17 -9.05
C ASN A 193 -10.49 22.10 -9.95
N LEU A 194 -10.21 23.41 -9.93
CA LEU A 194 -10.82 24.36 -10.87
C LEU A 194 -10.44 24.05 -12.32
N ALA A 195 -9.17 23.71 -12.58
CA ALA A 195 -8.71 23.31 -13.90
C ALA A 195 -9.48 22.09 -14.43
N ASN A 196 -9.66 21.07 -13.57
CA ASN A 196 -10.44 19.87 -13.87
C ASN A 196 -11.90 20.21 -14.16
N ALA A 197 -12.55 21.02 -13.32
CA ALA A 197 -13.95 21.39 -13.50
C ALA A 197 -14.18 22.20 -14.80
N TYR A 198 -13.29 23.13 -15.14
CA TYR A 198 -13.34 23.83 -16.42
C TYR A 198 -13.06 22.91 -17.61
N ALA A 199 -12.16 21.94 -17.45
CA ALA A 199 -11.91 20.94 -18.50
C ALA A 199 -13.14 20.06 -18.76
N MET A 200 -13.86 19.63 -17.72
CA MET A 200 -15.12 18.89 -17.85
C MET A 200 -16.21 19.68 -18.59
N GLN A 201 -16.17 21.01 -18.51
CA GLN A 201 -17.05 21.91 -19.27
C GLN A 201 -16.52 22.25 -20.67
N ASN A 202 -15.47 21.57 -21.13
CA ASN A 202 -14.78 21.83 -22.40
C ASN A 202 -14.31 23.30 -22.54
N ASN A 203 -13.87 23.92 -21.44
CA ASN A 203 -13.39 25.31 -21.40
C ASN A 203 -11.87 25.39 -21.14
N PRO A 204 -11.03 25.23 -22.18
CA PRO A 204 -9.58 25.25 -22.04
C PRO A 204 -9.01 26.64 -21.72
N ALA A 205 -9.73 27.71 -22.09
CA ALA A 205 -9.31 29.08 -21.83
C ALA A 205 -9.26 29.38 -20.33
N LEU A 206 -10.16 28.76 -19.55
CA LEU A 206 -10.13 28.82 -18.10
C LEU A 206 -9.31 27.67 -17.49
N SER A 207 -9.35 26.46 -18.06
CA SER A 207 -8.64 25.30 -17.47
C SER A 207 -7.10 25.45 -17.48
N LEU A 208 -6.50 25.81 -18.61
CA LEU A 208 -5.04 25.84 -18.78
C LEU A 208 -4.33 26.84 -17.85
N PRO A 209 -4.81 28.07 -17.64
CA PRO A 209 -4.21 28.99 -16.68
C PRO A 209 -4.19 28.44 -15.25
N HIS A 210 -5.22 27.70 -14.84
CA HIS A 210 -5.27 27.08 -13.52
C HIS A 210 -4.24 25.95 -13.38
N TYR A 211 -4.06 25.08 -14.38
CA TYR A 211 -2.96 24.11 -14.38
C TYR A 211 -1.58 24.80 -14.28
N ALA A 212 -1.35 25.84 -15.10
CA ALA A 212 -0.09 26.58 -15.07
C ALA A 212 0.16 27.30 -13.73
N ALA A 213 -0.90 27.75 -13.05
CA ALA A 213 -0.80 28.30 -11.70
C ALA A 213 -0.44 27.22 -10.67
N ALA A 214 -1.10 26.04 -10.73
CA ALA A 214 -0.77 24.91 -9.86
C ALA A 214 0.69 24.48 -10.02
N GLU A 215 1.20 24.38 -11.26
CA GLU A 215 2.61 24.05 -11.53
C GLU A 215 3.57 25.09 -10.95
N ARG A 216 3.32 26.39 -11.17
CA ARG A 216 4.17 27.47 -10.64
C ARG A 216 4.22 27.46 -9.11
N ILE A 217 3.06 27.29 -8.46
CA ILE A 217 3.01 27.20 -6.99
C ILE A 217 3.76 25.94 -6.55
N CYS A 218 3.58 24.81 -7.23
CA CYS A 218 4.28 23.58 -6.87
C CYS A 218 5.80 23.66 -7.02
N GLN A 219 6.29 24.34 -8.05
CA GLN A 219 7.72 24.61 -8.23
C GLN A 219 8.25 25.49 -7.08
N ALA A 220 7.54 26.57 -6.74
CA ALA A 220 7.92 27.47 -5.66
C ALA A 220 7.86 26.79 -4.27
N ALA A 221 6.84 25.97 -4.02
CA ALA A 221 6.61 25.29 -2.76
C ALA A 221 7.33 23.93 -2.63
N THR A 222 8.06 23.49 -3.66
CA THR A 222 8.71 22.17 -3.73
C THR A 222 7.74 21.02 -3.41
N CYS A 223 6.65 20.93 -4.19
CA CYS A 223 5.66 19.85 -4.06
C CYS A 223 6.30 18.45 -4.15
N SER A 224 5.64 17.47 -3.52
CA SER A 224 6.05 16.07 -3.69
C SER A 224 5.93 15.62 -5.16
N PRO A 225 6.78 14.68 -5.62
CA PRO A 225 6.70 14.15 -6.98
C PRO A 225 5.31 13.61 -7.34
N GLY A 226 4.58 13.03 -6.38
CA GLY A 226 3.23 12.55 -6.60
C GLY A 226 2.22 13.65 -6.97
N ILE A 227 2.34 14.85 -6.39
CA ILE A 227 1.48 15.99 -6.76
C ILE A 227 1.84 16.50 -8.16
N VAL A 228 3.14 16.60 -8.48
CA VAL A 228 3.59 17.00 -9.82
C VAL A 228 3.10 16.01 -10.88
N ALA A 229 3.19 14.72 -10.60
CA ALA A 229 2.66 13.68 -11.49
C ALA A 229 1.14 13.78 -11.66
N LEU A 230 0.39 14.04 -10.59
CA LEU A 230 -1.06 14.22 -10.65
C LEU A 230 -1.48 15.39 -11.56
N ILE A 231 -0.76 16.52 -11.49
CA ILE A 231 -1.03 17.68 -12.36
C ILE A 231 -0.88 17.28 -13.84
N HIS A 232 0.24 16.64 -14.20
CA HIS A 232 0.49 16.20 -15.57
C HIS A 232 -0.44 15.08 -16.04
N TYR A 233 -0.84 14.19 -15.14
CA TYR A 233 -1.86 13.18 -15.40
C TYR A 233 -3.19 13.84 -15.80
N ASN A 234 -3.67 14.82 -15.02
CA ASN A 234 -4.93 15.51 -15.25
C ASN A 234 -4.89 16.38 -16.52
N GLN A 235 -3.76 17.04 -16.81
CA GLN A 235 -3.54 17.67 -18.12
C GLN A 235 -3.68 16.66 -19.27
N GLY A 236 -3.12 15.46 -19.09
CA GLY A 236 -3.27 14.34 -20.02
C GLY A 236 -4.73 13.98 -20.29
N VAL A 237 -5.55 13.87 -19.23
CA VAL A 237 -7.00 13.64 -19.33
C VAL A 237 -7.69 14.78 -20.08
N MET A 238 -7.37 16.04 -19.75
CA MET A 238 -7.96 17.20 -20.43
C MET A 238 -7.66 17.21 -21.93
N PHE A 239 -6.41 16.93 -22.33
CA PHE A 239 -6.07 16.83 -23.75
C PHE A 239 -6.74 15.64 -24.44
N TYR A 240 -6.89 14.53 -23.73
CA TYR A 240 -7.58 13.33 -24.23
C TYR A 240 -9.05 13.61 -24.56
N ILE A 241 -9.81 14.19 -23.62
CA ILE A 241 -11.24 14.54 -23.80
C ILE A 241 -11.44 15.45 -25.01
N ARG A 242 -10.44 16.26 -25.35
CA ARG A 242 -10.46 17.17 -26.50
C ARG A 242 -10.02 16.53 -27.82
N GLY A 243 -9.70 15.24 -27.82
CA GLY A 243 -9.17 14.53 -28.99
C GLY A 243 -7.73 14.90 -29.36
N ILE A 244 -7.00 15.60 -28.49
CA ILE A 244 -5.61 16.01 -28.72
C ILE A 244 -4.68 14.93 -28.16
N TYR A 245 -4.77 13.73 -28.72
CA TYR A 245 -4.16 12.51 -28.17
C TYR A 245 -2.64 12.61 -28.02
N GLN A 246 -1.95 13.30 -28.93
CA GLN A 246 -0.49 13.45 -28.83
C GLN A 246 -0.07 14.24 -27.58
N LYS A 247 -0.72 15.37 -27.29
CA LYS A 247 -0.48 16.15 -26.07
C LYS A 247 -0.90 15.40 -24.81
N SER A 248 -1.92 14.55 -24.92
CA SER A 248 -2.31 13.65 -23.83
C SER A 248 -1.18 12.70 -23.48
N ILE A 249 -0.62 12.00 -24.47
CA ILE A 249 0.52 11.09 -24.32
C ILE A 249 1.73 11.83 -23.73
N GLU A 250 2.08 13.00 -24.26
CA GLU A 250 3.22 13.80 -23.76
C GLU A 250 3.06 14.17 -22.28
N SER A 251 1.87 14.60 -21.88
CA SER A 251 1.59 14.99 -20.49
C SER A 251 1.62 13.76 -19.57
N SER A 252 0.97 12.67 -19.96
CA SER A 252 0.99 11.43 -19.19
C SER A 252 2.39 10.77 -19.13
N ARG A 253 3.23 10.92 -20.15
CA ARG A 253 4.65 10.51 -20.10
C ARG A 253 5.44 11.30 -19.08
N ARG A 254 5.18 12.61 -18.92
CA ARG A 254 5.79 13.40 -17.84
C ARG A 254 5.37 12.88 -16.46
N ALA A 255 4.07 12.63 -16.27
CA ALA A 255 3.57 12.03 -15.03
C ALA A 255 4.24 10.69 -14.72
N ARG A 256 4.32 9.79 -15.70
CA ARG A 256 4.99 8.48 -15.57
C ARG A 256 6.46 8.65 -15.17
N ARG A 257 7.23 9.46 -15.89
CA ARG A 257 8.65 9.67 -15.58
C ARG A 257 8.86 10.19 -14.17
N THR A 258 8.05 11.16 -13.74
CA THR A 258 8.09 11.67 -12.35
C THR A 258 7.82 10.57 -11.33
N LEU A 259 6.83 9.69 -11.56
CA LEU A 259 6.51 8.58 -10.66
C LEU A 259 7.65 7.55 -10.60
N ILE A 260 8.19 7.14 -11.74
CA ILE A 260 9.28 6.14 -11.80
C ILE A 260 10.55 6.68 -11.11
N GLN A 261 10.96 7.92 -11.42
CA GLN A 261 12.14 8.55 -10.81
C GLN A 261 12.00 8.70 -9.28
N ALA A 262 10.78 8.86 -8.78
CA ALA A 262 10.49 8.95 -7.36
C ALA A 262 10.26 7.59 -6.66
N ASN A 263 10.44 6.46 -7.36
CA ASN A 263 10.08 5.11 -6.90
C ASN A 263 8.59 4.96 -6.50
N LEU A 264 7.70 5.74 -7.14
CA LEU A 264 6.25 5.72 -6.94
C LEU A 264 5.52 4.94 -8.07
N GLY A 265 6.25 4.14 -8.83
CA GLY A 265 5.69 3.33 -9.93
C GLY A 265 4.65 2.31 -9.46
N ASN A 266 4.77 1.81 -8.23
CA ASN A 266 3.84 0.86 -7.64
C ASN A 266 2.63 1.56 -6.99
N SER A 267 1.90 2.35 -7.77
CA SER A 267 0.75 3.12 -7.26
C SER A 267 -0.45 3.11 -8.21
N GLN A 268 -1.63 3.34 -7.65
CA GLN A 268 -2.86 3.56 -8.44
C GLN A 268 -2.70 4.71 -9.44
N LEU A 269 -2.05 5.81 -9.07
CA LEU A 269 -1.80 6.94 -9.97
C LEU A 269 -0.95 6.54 -11.19
N HIS A 270 0.04 5.66 -11.01
CA HIS A 270 0.82 5.15 -12.13
C HIS A 270 -0.03 4.26 -13.05
N LEU A 271 -0.87 3.38 -12.49
CA LEU A 271 -1.80 2.55 -13.29
C LEU A 271 -2.76 3.42 -14.11
N ALA A 272 -3.32 4.47 -13.50
CA ALA A 272 -4.16 5.44 -14.19
C ALA A 272 -3.40 6.18 -15.32
N THR A 273 -2.15 6.57 -15.05
CA THR A 273 -1.28 7.22 -16.03
C THR A 273 -0.99 6.33 -17.24
N LEU A 274 -0.66 5.06 -17.02
CA LEU A 274 -0.47 4.08 -18.09
C LEU A 274 -1.75 3.92 -18.90
N LEU A 275 -2.91 3.85 -18.24
CA LEU A 275 -4.19 3.72 -18.93
C LEU A 275 -4.52 4.94 -19.81
N ASN A 276 -4.20 6.16 -19.37
CA ASN A 276 -4.39 7.36 -20.20
C ASN A 276 -3.56 7.29 -21.48
N ILE A 277 -2.29 6.87 -21.38
CA ILE A 277 -1.42 6.68 -22.55
C ILE A 277 -2.01 5.60 -23.47
N ASN A 278 -2.39 4.46 -22.90
CA ASN A 278 -3.00 3.34 -23.61
C ASN A 278 -4.26 3.78 -24.39
N ALA A 279 -5.17 4.50 -23.75
CA ALA A 279 -6.39 5.01 -24.38
C ALA A 279 -6.07 5.96 -25.55
N ALA A 280 -5.12 6.87 -25.37
CA ALA A 280 -4.70 7.79 -26.43
C ALA A 280 -4.07 7.04 -27.63
N LEU A 281 -3.26 6.01 -27.37
CA LEU A 281 -2.66 5.17 -28.42
C LEU A 281 -3.72 4.39 -29.22
N LEU A 282 -4.76 3.87 -28.54
CA LEU A 282 -5.87 3.20 -29.22
C LEU A 282 -6.59 4.12 -30.19
N HIS A 283 -6.82 5.39 -29.79
CA HIS A 283 -7.40 6.38 -30.69
C HIS A 283 -6.49 6.74 -31.87
N GLN A 284 -5.18 6.71 -31.66
CA GLN A 284 -4.18 6.84 -32.73
C GLN A 284 -3.98 5.56 -33.55
N ARG A 285 -4.73 4.48 -33.25
CA ARG A 285 -4.61 3.16 -33.89
C ARG A 285 -3.25 2.49 -33.70
N GLN A 286 -2.49 2.88 -32.69
CA GLN A 286 -1.23 2.26 -32.29
C GLN A 286 -1.53 1.07 -31.37
N TYR A 287 -2.12 0.02 -31.94
CA TYR A 287 -2.67 -1.11 -31.18
C TYR A 287 -1.59 -1.97 -30.50
N ASP A 288 -0.42 -2.16 -31.13
CA ASP A 288 0.67 -2.95 -30.54
C ASP A 288 1.24 -2.29 -29.27
N ASP A 289 1.51 -0.98 -29.34
CA ASP A 289 1.99 -0.21 -28.21
C ASP A 289 0.95 -0.15 -27.07
N ALA A 290 -0.34 -0.06 -27.43
CA ALA A 290 -1.42 -0.16 -26.46
C ALA A 290 -1.43 -1.54 -25.77
N LEU A 291 -1.29 -2.65 -26.51
CA LEU A 291 -1.24 -3.99 -25.92
C LEU A 291 -0.08 -4.13 -24.92
N ARG A 292 1.12 -3.65 -25.26
CA ARG A 292 2.27 -3.65 -24.34
C ARG A 292 1.97 -2.92 -23.02
N ILE A 293 1.31 -1.76 -23.10
CA ILE A 293 0.91 -1.03 -21.88
C ILE A 293 -0.17 -1.79 -21.10
N SER A 294 -1.15 -2.38 -21.77
CA SER A 294 -2.19 -3.16 -21.08
C SER A 294 -1.59 -4.33 -20.28
N ASP A 295 -0.61 -5.03 -20.85
CA ASP A 295 0.06 -6.16 -20.20
C ASP A 295 0.88 -5.70 -19.00
N ALA A 296 1.71 -4.65 -19.16
CA ALA A 296 2.48 -4.06 -18.06
C ALA A 296 1.59 -3.54 -16.93
N LEU A 297 0.47 -2.88 -17.26
CA LEU A 297 -0.53 -2.41 -16.30
C LEU A 297 -1.16 -3.60 -15.55
N ALA A 298 -1.54 -4.66 -16.26
CA ALA A 298 -2.15 -5.84 -15.66
C ALA A 298 -1.22 -6.57 -14.69
N ILE A 299 0.05 -6.76 -15.08
CA ILE A 299 1.09 -7.36 -14.22
C ILE A 299 1.29 -6.52 -12.97
N ARG A 300 1.45 -5.21 -13.14
CA ARG A 300 1.68 -4.29 -12.02
C ARG A 300 0.49 -4.27 -11.07
N ALA A 301 -0.73 -4.12 -11.59
CA ALA A 301 -1.94 -4.12 -10.79
C ALA A 301 -2.12 -5.40 -9.96
N ARG A 302 -1.83 -6.58 -10.54
CA ARG A 302 -1.82 -7.84 -9.78
C ARG A 302 -0.74 -7.87 -8.70
N SER A 303 0.45 -7.36 -9.01
CA SER A 303 1.58 -7.31 -8.08
C SER A 303 1.26 -6.47 -6.85
N ILE A 304 0.54 -5.36 -7.00
CA ILE A 304 0.19 -4.44 -5.89
C ILE A 304 -1.27 -4.57 -5.40
N GLY A 305 -1.98 -5.64 -5.77
CA GLY A 305 -3.33 -5.90 -5.24
C GLY A 305 -4.48 -5.07 -5.81
N GLU A 306 -4.25 -4.32 -6.89
CA GLU A 306 -5.18 -3.35 -7.47
C GLU A 306 -6.06 -3.94 -8.59
N VAL A 307 -6.35 -5.24 -8.55
CA VAL A 307 -7.17 -5.92 -9.57
C VAL A 307 -8.64 -5.47 -9.57
N ASN A 308 -9.09 -4.82 -8.50
CA ASN A 308 -10.43 -4.23 -8.43
C ASN A 308 -10.46 -2.75 -8.84
N TYR A 309 -9.29 -2.11 -8.95
CA TYR A 309 -9.16 -0.70 -9.35
C TYR A 309 -9.57 -0.54 -10.82
N PRO A 310 -10.38 0.48 -11.19
CA PRO A 310 -10.95 0.56 -12.54
C PRO A 310 -9.92 0.48 -13.67
N PRO A 311 -8.71 1.09 -13.57
CA PRO A 311 -7.71 0.96 -14.60
C PRO A 311 -7.31 -0.45 -15.00
N TYR A 312 -7.22 -1.39 -14.05
CA TYR A 312 -6.96 -2.81 -14.38
C TYR A 312 -8.06 -3.37 -15.29
N LYS A 313 -9.32 -3.11 -14.96
CA LYS A 313 -10.47 -3.62 -15.70
C LYS A 313 -10.56 -3.01 -17.09
N PHE A 314 -10.27 -1.72 -17.22
CA PHE A 314 -10.19 -1.04 -18.51
C PHE A 314 -9.03 -1.56 -19.36
N ALA A 315 -7.87 -1.87 -18.78
CA ALA A 315 -6.77 -2.46 -19.53
C ALA A 315 -7.17 -3.78 -20.19
N LEU A 316 -7.89 -4.67 -19.49
CA LEU A 316 -8.41 -5.91 -20.07
C LEU A 316 -9.41 -5.68 -21.21
N HIS A 317 -10.30 -4.69 -21.05
CA HIS A 317 -11.21 -4.27 -22.11
C HIS A 317 -10.46 -3.73 -23.34
N ASN A 318 -9.46 -2.88 -23.09
CA ASN A 318 -8.62 -2.27 -24.12
C ASN A 318 -7.78 -3.30 -24.86
N THR A 319 -7.28 -4.34 -24.18
CA THR A 319 -6.65 -5.50 -24.80
C THR A 319 -7.60 -6.20 -25.77
N ALA A 320 -8.82 -6.51 -25.33
CA ALA A 320 -9.82 -7.13 -26.20
C ALA A 320 -10.16 -6.27 -27.42
N PHE A 321 -10.26 -4.95 -27.24
CA PHE A 321 -10.52 -4.00 -28.32
C PHE A 321 -9.37 -3.95 -29.33
N ALA A 322 -8.12 -3.78 -28.86
CA ALA A 322 -6.93 -3.75 -29.71
C ALA A 322 -6.78 -5.03 -30.53
N LEU A 323 -6.92 -6.20 -29.89
CA LEU A 323 -6.86 -7.51 -30.56
C LEU A 323 -7.93 -7.64 -31.64
N GLN A 324 -9.15 -7.17 -31.38
CA GLN A 324 -10.22 -7.16 -32.39
C GLN A 324 -9.84 -6.28 -33.58
N LYS A 325 -9.31 -5.09 -33.33
CA LYS A 325 -8.89 -4.16 -34.40
C LYS A 325 -7.71 -4.68 -35.21
N GLN A 326 -6.89 -5.56 -34.64
CA GLN A 326 -5.83 -6.29 -35.33
C GLN A 326 -6.31 -7.57 -36.05
N GLY A 327 -7.59 -7.94 -35.96
CA GLY A 327 -8.13 -9.18 -36.55
C GLY A 327 -7.87 -10.45 -35.73
N ARG A 328 -7.28 -10.34 -34.54
CA ARG A 328 -6.97 -11.44 -33.60
C ARG A 328 -8.22 -11.85 -32.81
N THR A 329 -9.22 -12.35 -33.52
CA THR A 329 -10.59 -12.57 -33.00
C THR A 329 -10.65 -13.54 -31.83
N LEU A 330 -9.95 -14.68 -31.90
CA LEU A 330 -9.96 -15.68 -30.82
C LEU A 330 -9.35 -15.15 -29.52
N GLU A 331 -8.24 -14.45 -29.63
CA GLU A 331 -7.55 -13.83 -28.48
C GLU A 331 -8.39 -12.69 -27.89
N SER A 332 -9.06 -11.90 -28.74
CA SER A 332 -10.03 -10.90 -28.28
C SER A 332 -11.16 -11.53 -27.48
N ILE A 333 -11.72 -12.66 -27.91
CA ILE A 333 -12.78 -13.37 -27.17
C ILE A 333 -12.27 -13.84 -25.80
N GLN A 334 -11.05 -14.36 -25.73
CA GLN A 334 -10.43 -14.77 -24.46
C GLN A 334 -10.24 -13.58 -23.52
N ALA A 335 -9.70 -12.47 -24.01
CA ALA A 335 -9.54 -11.23 -23.25
C ALA A 335 -10.91 -10.66 -22.80
N ARG A 336 -11.95 -10.71 -23.63
CA ARG A 336 -13.32 -10.31 -23.26
C ARG A 336 -13.89 -11.16 -22.15
N ARG A 337 -13.65 -12.48 -22.16
CA ARG A 337 -14.08 -13.35 -21.06
C ARG A 337 -13.45 -12.86 -19.77
N GLN A 338 -12.13 -12.65 -19.74
CA GLN A 338 -11.44 -12.10 -18.57
C GLN A 338 -11.98 -10.73 -18.13
N ALA A 339 -12.36 -9.85 -19.05
CA ALA A 339 -12.98 -8.57 -18.74
C ALA A 339 -14.44 -8.68 -18.23
N SER A 340 -15.25 -9.57 -18.82
CA SER A 340 -16.68 -9.76 -18.50
C SER A 340 -16.89 -10.37 -17.10
N TRP A 341 -15.98 -11.22 -16.64
CA TRP A 341 -15.98 -11.69 -15.24
C TRP A 341 -15.79 -10.54 -14.23
N ASN A 342 -15.31 -9.38 -14.67
CA ASN A 342 -14.98 -8.23 -13.82
C ASN A 342 -15.99 -7.06 -13.89
N GLY A 343 -17.12 -7.22 -14.60
CA GLY A 343 -18.30 -6.36 -14.50
C GLY A 343 -18.31 -5.07 -15.34
N GLN A 344 -17.53 -4.98 -16.43
CA GLN A 344 -17.55 -3.82 -17.34
C GLN A 344 -18.10 -4.23 -18.71
N GLY A 345 -19.20 -3.58 -19.14
CA GLY A 345 -19.82 -3.79 -20.45
C GLY A 345 -19.13 -2.99 -21.57
N PRO A 346 -19.36 -3.34 -22.85
CA PRO A 346 -18.65 -2.80 -24.01
C PRO A 346 -18.93 -1.32 -24.35
N ASN A 347 -19.79 -0.63 -23.59
CA ASN A 347 -20.26 0.73 -23.88
C ASN A 347 -19.74 1.80 -22.92
N ARG A 348 -18.78 1.48 -22.03
CA ARG A 348 -18.16 2.50 -21.17
C ARG A 348 -16.94 3.09 -21.87
N PRO A 349 -16.79 4.43 -21.88
CA PRO A 349 -15.69 5.08 -22.59
C PRO A 349 -14.34 4.59 -22.05
N LEU A 350 -13.34 4.68 -22.93
CA LEU A 350 -11.94 4.72 -22.58
C LEU A 350 -11.75 5.73 -21.42
N TYR A 351 -10.93 5.39 -20.44
CA TYR A 351 -10.91 6.03 -19.12
C TYR A 351 -10.73 7.56 -19.16
N GLU A 352 -11.78 8.30 -18.78
CA GLU A 352 -11.85 9.76 -18.75
C GLU A 352 -12.15 10.26 -17.33
N THR A 353 -11.25 10.00 -16.38
CA THR A 353 -11.47 10.40 -14.98
C THR A 353 -10.35 11.31 -14.49
N PHE A 354 -10.72 12.55 -14.15
CA PHE A 354 -9.85 13.44 -13.39
C PHE A 354 -9.63 12.88 -11.98
N LEU A 355 -8.38 12.92 -11.52
CA LEU A 355 -7.99 12.49 -10.18
C LEU A 355 -7.80 13.70 -9.26
N SER A 356 -7.89 13.44 -7.97
CA SER A 356 -7.81 14.42 -6.88
C SER A 356 -6.53 14.23 -6.06
N PHE A 357 -6.27 15.14 -5.12
CA PHE A 357 -5.14 14.99 -4.19
C PHE A 357 -5.22 13.71 -3.34
N HIS A 358 -6.41 13.12 -3.19
CA HIS A 358 -6.58 11.84 -2.48
C HIS A 358 -6.02 10.64 -3.25
N ASP A 359 -5.74 10.80 -4.55
CA ASP A 359 -5.17 9.76 -5.40
C ASP A 359 -3.63 9.90 -5.51
N VAL A 360 -3.03 10.86 -4.79
CA VAL A 360 -1.57 10.99 -4.69
C VAL A 360 -1.01 9.82 -3.85
N PRO A 361 -0.02 9.07 -4.36
CA PRO A 361 0.57 7.96 -3.63
C PRO A 361 1.13 8.43 -2.30
N SER A 362 0.77 7.75 -1.21
CA SER A 362 1.26 8.10 0.13
C SER A 362 2.44 7.20 0.50
N PRO A 363 3.57 7.76 0.97
CA PRO A 363 4.69 6.94 1.41
C PRO A 363 4.32 6.22 2.71
N ASP A 364 4.82 4.99 2.83
CA ASP A 364 4.68 4.15 4.02
C ASP A 364 6.02 4.10 4.81
N SER A 365 5.98 3.59 6.04
CA SER A 365 7.18 3.36 6.87
C SER A 365 8.13 2.35 6.20
N LEU A 366 7.56 1.30 5.62
CA LEU A 366 8.25 0.12 5.13
C LEU A 366 8.26 0.02 3.61
N PHE A 367 7.34 0.71 2.93
CA PHE A 367 7.22 0.72 1.46
C PHE A 367 7.27 2.13 0.86
N GLN A 368 7.41 2.20 -0.46
CA GLN A 368 7.36 3.48 -1.17
C GLN A 368 5.93 3.97 -1.37
N THR A 369 4.97 3.06 -1.46
CA THR A 369 3.56 3.40 -1.63
C THR A 369 2.65 2.65 -0.66
N ASP A 370 1.47 3.22 -0.42
CA ASP A 370 0.42 2.62 0.37
C ASP A 370 -0.23 1.41 -0.32
N SER A 371 -0.24 1.34 -1.66
CA SER A 371 -0.68 0.15 -2.40
C SER A 371 0.21 -1.07 -2.11
N GLU A 372 1.53 -0.89 -2.06
CA GLU A 372 2.46 -1.98 -1.70
C GLU A 372 2.21 -2.49 -0.29
N ARG A 373 2.11 -1.55 0.67
CA ARG A 373 1.80 -1.87 2.07
C ARG A 373 0.45 -2.57 2.20
N GLN A 374 -0.59 -2.11 1.50
CA GLN A 374 -1.91 -2.74 1.52
C GLN A 374 -1.87 -4.17 0.96
N GLN A 375 -1.12 -4.40 -0.11
CA GLN A 375 -0.99 -5.72 -0.71
C GLN A 375 -0.28 -6.71 0.22
N VAL A 376 0.85 -6.33 0.80
CA VAL A 376 1.57 -7.20 1.74
C VAL A 376 0.73 -7.46 3.00
N ALA A 377 0.07 -6.42 3.53
CA ALA A 377 -0.83 -6.54 4.68
C ALA A 377 -2.03 -7.47 4.42
N SER A 378 -2.50 -7.57 3.18
CA SER A 378 -3.69 -8.37 2.84
C SER A 378 -3.55 -9.87 3.12
N TYR A 379 -2.31 -10.37 3.23
CA TYR A 379 -2.02 -11.78 3.51
C TYR A 379 -1.82 -12.10 5.00
N THR A 380 -1.89 -11.09 5.87
CA THR A 380 -1.59 -11.24 7.29
C THR A 380 -2.79 -11.61 8.15
N GLY A 381 -2.55 -12.32 9.25
CA GLY A 381 -3.54 -12.59 10.30
C GLY A 381 -4.69 -13.50 9.89
N ALA A 382 -4.54 -14.26 8.80
CA ALA A 382 -5.59 -15.12 8.27
C ALA A 382 -5.92 -16.31 9.20
N PHE A 383 -4.97 -16.75 10.03
CA PHE A 383 -5.13 -17.92 10.88
C PHE A 383 -4.63 -17.68 12.31
N LYS A 384 -5.27 -18.34 13.27
CA LYS A 384 -4.85 -18.32 14.67
C LYS A 384 -4.09 -19.60 14.99
N MET A 385 -2.78 -19.49 15.18
CA MET A 385 -1.88 -20.63 15.39
C MET A 385 -2.35 -21.58 16.51
N GLN A 386 -2.88 -21.02 17.61
CA GLN A 386 -3.36 -21.77 18.78
C GLN A 386 -4.48 -22.78 18.50
N TYR A 387 -5.28 -22.57 17.43
CA TYR A 387 -6.41 -23.45 17.11
C TYR A 387 -6.08 -24.56 16.11
N HIS A 388 -4.84 -24.61 15.60
CA HIS A 388 -4.41 -25.67 14.70
C HIS A 388 -3.68 -26.78 15.45
N ALA A 389 -4.11 -28.02 15.23
CA ALA A 389 -3.40 -29.21 15.68
C ALA A 389 -1.96 -29.22 15.13
N GLN A 390 -1.04 -29.75 15.92
CA GLN A 390 0.41 -29.72 15.64
C GLN A 390 0.76 -30.32 14.27
N ASN A 391 0.02 -31.34 13.82
CA ASN A 391 0.14 -31.96 12.49
C ASN A 391 -0.37 -31.11 11.31
N VAL A 392 -1.29 -30.16 11.55
CA VAL A 392 -1.77 -29.19 10.56
C VAL A 392 -0.74 -28.07 10.37
N ARG A 393 -0.02 -27.73 11.45
CA ARG A 393 1.07 -26.73 11.42
C ARG A 393 2.24 -27.17 10.54
N SER A 394 2.50 -28.48 10.39
CA SER A 394 3.64 -29.02 9.64
C SER A 394 3.29 -29.63 8.28
N ARG A 395 2.13 -29.32 7.68
CA ARG A 395 1.69 -29.89 6.39
C ARG A 395 2.58 -29.41 5.23
N THR A 396 3.69 -30.08 5.00
CA THR A 396 4.57 -29.87 3.85
C THR A 396 4.63 -31.15 3.03
N TYR A 397 4.75 -31.02 1.71
CA TYR A 397 4.89 -32.14 0.78
C TYR A 397 5.86 -31.74 -0.34
N PRO A 398 6.54 -32.72 -0.99
CA PRO A 398 7.43 -32.43 -2.11
C PRO A 398 6.73 -31.66 -3.22
N GLY A 399 7.42 -30.68 -3.82
CA GLY A 399 6.87 -29.88 -4.92
C GLY A 399 6.07 -28.65 -4.48
N ARG A 400 5.81 -28.51 -3.17
CA ARG A 400 5.07 -27.38 -2.59
C ARG A 400 5.93 -26.12 -2.62
N GLN A 401 5.44 -25.10 -3.32
CA GLN A 401 6.10 -23.80 -3.47
C GLN A 401 7.47 -23.83 -4.18
N ASP A 402 7.68 -24.83 -5.04
CA ASP A 402 8.83 -24.94 -5.95
C ASP A 402 9.00 -23.73 -6.89
N ASP A 403 7.99 -22.86 -7.00
CA ASP A 403 8.09 -21.61 -7.76
C ASP A 403 9.20 -20.70 -7.23
N THR A 404 9.53 -20.80 -5.94
CA THR A 404 10.70 -20.11 -5.36
C THR A 404 12.00 -20.67 -5.94
N ASN A 405 12.12 -21.99 -6.07
CA ASN A 405 13.30 -22.63 -6.70
C ASN A 405 13.44 -22.18 -8.16
N ILE A 406 12.32 -22.13 -8.90
CA ILE A 406 12.32 -21.72 -10.30
C ILE A 406 12.75 -20.25 -10.41
N LEU A 407 12.19 -19.35 -9.61
CA LEU A 407 12.58 -17.95 -9.56
C LEU A 407 14.07 -17.78 -9.28
N LEU A 408 14.59 -18.41 -8.21
CA LEU A 408 16.00 -18.31 -7.84
C LEU A 408 16.92 -18.86 -8.94
N ARG A 409 16.56 -19.99 -9.55
CA ARG A 409 17.32 -20.59 -10.64
C ARG A 409 17.38 -19.64 -11.84
N ASP A 410 16.26 -19.03 -12.18
CA ASP A 410 16.17 -18.10 -13.30
C ASP A 410 16.95 -16.80 -13.03
N ILE A 411 16.95 -16.29 -11.79
CA ILE A 411 17.80 -15.16 -11.39
C ILE A 411 19.28 -15.54 -11.49
N LEU A 412 19.69 -16.71 -11.00
CA LEU A 412 21.09 -17.13 -10.96
C LEU A 412 21.64 -17.60 -12.31
N TYR A 413 20.77 -17.93 -13.26
CA TYR A 413 21.15 -18.37 -14.60
C TYR A 413 21.36 -17.18 -15.54
N PRO A 414 22.60 -16.76 -15.86
CA PRO A 414 22.87 -15.47 -16.53
C PRO A 414 22.35 -15.40 -17.97
N ARG A 415 22.11 -16.56 -18.60
CA ARG A 415 21.69 -16.63 -20.00
C ARG A 415 20.19 -16.37 -20.19
N LYS A 416 19.37 -16.44 -19.13
CA LYS A 416 17.95 -16.10 -19.23
C LYS A 416 17.78 -14.58 -19.17
N ARG A 417 17.49 -13.98 -20.32
CA ARG A 417 17.29 -12.54 -20.48
C ARG A 417 15.81 -12.21 -20.30
N ASP A 418 15.55 -11.35 -19.32
CA ASP A 418 14.25 -10.82 -18.90
C ASP A 418 14.59 -9.60 -18.04
N ALA A 419 13.97 -8.45 -18.30
CA ALA A 419 14.42 -7.22 -17.65
C ALA A 419 14.09 -7.19 -16.15
N GLY A 420 13.03 -7.89 -15.72
CA GLY A 420 12.76 -8.13 -14.30
C GLY A 420 13.87 -8.95 -13.63
N LEU A 421 14.34 -10.01 -14.28
CA LEU A 421 15.48 -10.80 -13.79
C LEU A 421 16.78 -9.98 -13.77
N GLU A 422 17.04 -9.18 -14.81
CA GLU A 422 18.22 -8.31 -14.87
C GLU A 422 18.19 -7.24 -13.77
N TYR A 423 17.02 -6.68 -13.48
CA TYR A 423 16.81 -5.77 -12.35
C TYR A 423 17.15 -6.45 -11.02
N LEU A 424 16.68 -7.68 -10.79
CA LEU A 424 17.04 -8.46 -9.60
C LEU A 424 18.52 -8.78 -9.53
N ARG A 425 19.16 -9.21 -10.63
CA ARG A 425 20.61 -9.46 -10.65
C ARG A 425 21.39 -8.19 -10.28
N LYS A 426 21.01 -7.06 -10.86
CA LYS A 426 21.66 -5.77 -10.60
C LYS A 426 21.50 -5.31 -9.14
N HIS A 427 20.30 -5.41 -8.58
CA HIS A 427 19.98 -4.78 -7.29
C HIS A 427 20.02 -5.73 -6.10
N TRP A 428 19.88 -7.04 -6.30
CA TRP A 428 20.01 -8.06 -5.27
C TRP A 428 21.40 -8.71 -5.27
N LEU A 429 21.95 -9.05 -6.44
CA LEU A 429 23.23 -9.77 -6.54
C LEU A 429 24.43 -8.87 -6.92
N SER A 430 24.21 -7.57 -7.10
CA SER A 430 25.23 -6.63 -7.60
C SER A 430 25.81 -7.01 -8.98
N GLY A 431 25.08 -7.81 -9.77
CA GLY A 431 25.48 -8.26 -11.10
C GLY A 431 26.31 -9.55 -11.14
N GLU A 432 26.73 -10.08 -9.99
CA GLU A 432 27.48 -11.34 -9.91
C GLU A 432 26.51 -12.50 -9.66
N SER A 433 26.63 -13.62 -10.37
CA SER A 433 25.81 -14.79 -10.07
C SER A 433 26.58 -16.09 -10.30
N ASP A 434 26.41 -17.01 -9.34
CA ASP A 434 26.85 -18.40 -9.43
C ASP A 434 25.62 -19.29 -9.50
N SER A 435 25.56 -20.20 -10.47
CA SER A 435 24.37 -21.04 -10.67
C SER A 435 24.10 -21.99 -9.50
N GLU A 436 25.11 -22.27 -8.68
CA GLU A 436 25.01 -23.08 -7.46
C GLU A 436 24.77 -22.21 -6.21
N GLY A 437 24.64 -20.89 -6.35
CA GLY A 437 24.27 -19.95 -5.31
C GLY A 437 25.38 -19.56 -4.33
N SER A 438 26.65 -19.63 -4.73
CA SER A 438 27.77 -19.22 -3.89
C SER A 438 27.63 -17.78 -3.37
N GLY A 439 27.95 -17.59 -2.09
CA GLY A 439 27.89 -16.27 -1.44
C GLY A 439 26.49 -15.81 -1.05
N ILE A 440 25.45 -16.62 -1.26
CA ILE A 440 24.06 -16.31 -0.92
C ILE A 440 23.66 -17.03 0.37
N ILE A 441 22.90 -16.34 1.22
CA ILE A 441 22.21 -16.93 2.37
C ILE A 441 20.73 -17.02 2.05
N PHE A 442 20.16 -18.23 2.09
CA PHE A 442 18.72 -18.46 2.00
C PHE A 442 18.18 -18.83 3.37
N ILE A 443 17.18 -18.09 3.86
CA ILE A 443 16.54 -18.34 5.15
C ILE A 443 15.10 -18.77 4.90
N ASP A 444 14.79 -19.99 5.28
CA ASP A 444 13.46 -20.56 5.19
C ASP A 444 12.75 -20.43 6.55
N VAL A 445 11.75 -19.55 6.64
CA VAL A 445 10.99 -19.36 7.89
C VAL A 445 9.88 -20.41 7.94
N GLY A 446 9.98 -21.28 8.95
CA GLY A 446 9.06 -22.38 9.21
C GLY A 446 7.64 -21.93 9.56
N PRO A 447 6.73 -22.90 9.76
CA PRO A 447 7.02 -24.27 10.17
C PRO A 447 7.29 -25.24 9.02
N GLY A 448 8.17 -26.20 9.24
CA GLY A 448 8.40 -27.32 8.30
C GLY A 448 9.42 -28.36 8.74
N LEU A 449 10.24 -28.05 9.74
CA LEU A 449 11.36 -28.88 10.16
C LEU A 449 10.89 -30.19 10.82
N ALA A 450 9.85 -30.15 11.66
CA ALA A 450 9.37 -31.30 12.43
C ALA A 450 8.51 -32.30 11.62
N ASN A 451 8.35 -32.13 10.30
CA ASN A 451 7.55 -33.06 9.50
C ASN A 451 8.21 -34.45 9.48
N VAL A 452 7.50 -35.45 10.01
CA VAL A 452 8.00 -36.83 10.20
C VAL A 452 8.37 -37.51 8.88
N ARG A 453 7.70 -37.17 7.78
CA ARG A 453 7.94 -37.77 6.45
C ARG A 453 8.93 -36.95 5.61
N TYR A 454 8.81 -35.63 5.67
CA TYR A 454 9.52 -34.67 4.81
C TYR A 454 10.06 -33.49 5.63
N PRO A 455 11.00 -33.71 6.57
CA PRO A 455 11.52 -32.65 7.43
C PRO A 455 12.20 -31.57 6.59
N ALA A 456 11.81 -30.31 6.81
CA ALA A 456 12.32 -29.12 6.10
C ALA A 456 12.33 -29.30 4.57
N VAL A 457 11.26 -29.86 3.99
CA VAL A 457 11.22 -30.23 2.56
C VAL A 457 11.62 -29.10 1.62
N THR A 458 11.22 -27.86 1.91
CA THR A 458 11.52 -26.67 1.11
C THR A 458 12.99 -26.30 1.23
N SER A 459 13.49 -26.13 2.46
CA SER A 459 14.91 -25.85 2.71
C SER A 459 15.82 -26.93 2.11
N ARG A 460 15.43 -28.21 2.23
CA ARG A 460 16.13 -29.34 1.61
C ARG A 460 16.13 -29.26 0.08
N SER A 461 15.00 -28.87 -0.52
CA SER A 461 14.88 -28.69 -1.98
C SER A 461 15.83 -27.59 -2.47
N ILE A 462 15.88 -26.46 -1.77
CA ILE A 462 16.82 -25.35 -2.06
C ILE A 462 18.27 -25.82 -1.89
N ALA A 463 18.60 -26.51 -0.79
CA ALA A 463 19.95 -27.00 -0.53
C ALA A 463 20.44 -28.01 -1.60
N ARG A 464 19.52 -28.84 -2.11
CA ARG A 464 19.79 -29.77 -3.22
C ARG A 464 20.05 -29.05 -4.53
N ASP A 465 19.23 -28.04 -4.85
CA ASP A 465 19.25 -27.35 -6.13
C ASP A 465 20.38 -26.31 -6.23
N PHE A 466 20.87 -25.79 -5.11
CA PHE A 466 21.93 -24.77 -5.02
C PHE A 466 22.99 -25.20 -4.01
N ARG A 467 23.96 -26.01 -4.44
CA ARG A 467 24.88 -26.71 -3.51
C ARG A 467 25.87 -25.80 -2.80
N ARG A 468 26.07 -24.57 -3.29
CA ARG A 468 26.97 -23.56 -2.71
C ARG A 468 26.23 -22.44 -1.97
N MET A 469 24.90 -22.49 -1.95
CA MET A 469 24.07 -21.55 -1.19
C MET A 469 23.98 -21.99 0.27
N ASN A 470 24.18 -21.06 1.21
CA ASN A 470 24.01 -21.34 2.63
C ASN A 470 22.52 -21.32 2.98
N VAL A 471 21.95 -22.47 3.32
CA VAL A 471 20.52 -22.63 3.61
C VAL A 471 20.29 -22.72 5.11
N VAL A 472 19.50 -21.81 5.66
CA VAL A 472 19.10 -21.80 7.07
C VAL A 472 17.63 -22.21 7.18
N ALA A 473 17.38 -23.38 7.73
CA ALA A 473 16.04 -23.82 8.13
C ALA A 473 15.73 -23.25 9.51
N LEU A 474 15.02 -22.11 9.54
CA LEU A 474 14.60 -21.43 10.75
C LEU A 474 13.24 -21.98 11.18
N ASP A 475 13.15 -22.55 12.38
CA ASP A 475 11.87 -23.01 12.92
C ASP A 475 11.80 -22.76 14.43
N LEU A 476 10.59 -22.79 14.97
CA LEU A 476 10.34 -22.55 16.39
C LEU A 476 11.19 -23.49 17.25
N PRO A 477 11.69 -23.04 18.42
CA PRO A 477 12.47 -23.91 19.31
C PRO A 477 11.76 -25.23 19.66
N GLU A 478 10.44 -25.23 19.77
CA GLU A 478 9.65 -26.45 19.93
C GLU A 478 9.72 -27.37 18.71
N GLN A 479 9.61 -26.85 17.49
CA GLN A 479 9.70 -27.63 16.26
C GLN A 479 11.10 -28.22 16.06
N VAL A 480 12.14 -27.49 16.45
CA VAL A 480 13.52 -28.00 16.50
C VAL A 480 13.64 -29.18 17.47
N ARG A 481 13.07 -29.08 18.68
CA ARG A 481 13.01 -30.21 19.62
C ARG A 481 12.27 -31.41 19.01
N LEU A 482 11.10 -31.19 18.42
CA LEU A 482 10.32 -32.26 17.79
C LEU A 482 11.08 -32.91 16.64
N PHE A 483 11.83 -32.14 15.85
CA PHE A 483 12.73 -32.69 14.84
C PHE A 483 13.76 -33.64 15.45
N GLN A 484 14.36 -33.29 16.59
CA GLN A 484 15.32 -34.17 17.27
C GLN A 484 14.68 -35.48 17.77
N TYR A 485 13.47 -35.41 18.35
CA TYR A 485 12.85 -36.54 19.05
C TYR A 485 11.89 -37.39 18.19
N GLN A 486 11.11 -36.78 17.29
CA GLN A 486 10.03 -37.45 16.57
C GLN A 486 10.40 -37.83 15.13
N VAL A 487 11.33 -37.11 14.49
CA VAL A 487 11.71 -37.41 13.10
C VAL A 487 12.64 -38.63 13.07
N PRO A 488 12.36 -39.66 12.26
CA PRO A 488 13.17 -40.87 12.19
C PRO A 488 14.63 -40.57 11.84
N ALA A 489 15.56 -41.30 12.45
CA ALA A 489 17.00 -41.12 12.21
C ALA A 489 17.41 -41.16 10.72
N PRO A 490 16.84 -42.04 9.85
CA PRO A 490 17.13 -42.00 8.42
C PRO A 490 16.74 -40.67 7.76
N LYS A 491 15.62 -40.07 8.18
CA LYS A 491 15.13 -38.79 7.63
C LYS A 491 15.96 -37.60 8.11
N LYS A 492 16.44 -37.64 9.35
CA LYS A 492 17.41 -36.65 9.85
C LYS A 492 18.72 -36.72 9.06
N ARG A 493 19.25 -37.94 8.83
CA ARG A 493 20.46 -38.13 8.01
C ARG A 493 20.27 -37.66 6.58
N GLU A 494 19.10 -37.91 5.97
CA GLU A 494 18.76 -37.43 4.63
C GLU A 494 18.81 -35.88 4.55
N LEU A 495 18.29 -35.18 5.55
CA LEU A 495 18.36 -33.72 5.62
C LEU A 495 19.81 -33.22 5.80
N LEU A 496 20.53 -33.80 6.78
CA LEU A 496 21.87 -33.34 7.16
C LEU A 496 22.98 -33.78 6.19
N ALA A 497 22.69 -34.69 5.26
CA ALA A 497 23.58 -35.05 4.15
C ALA A 497 23.88 -33.86 3.23
N HIS A 498 23.02 -32.84 3.21
CA HIS A 498 23.31 -31.57 2.57
C HIS A 498 24.26 -30.76 3.46
N GLU A 499 25.52 -30.57 3.05
CA GLU A 499 26.53 -29.84 3.85
C GLU A 499 26.23 -28.35 4.01
N ASN A 500 25.46 -27.79 3.08
CA ASN A 500 25.10 -26.39 3.02
C ASN A 500 23.80 -26.04 3.78
N ILE A 501 23.25 -26.97 4.58
CA ILE A 501 22.10 -26.72 5.44
C ILE A 501 22.48 -26.54 6.91
N SER A 502 21.89 -25.52 7.53
CA SER A 502 21.95 -25.24 8.96
C SER A 502 20.53 -25.17 9.53
N VAL A 503 20.37 -25.59 10.79
CA VAL A 503 19.10 -25.49 11.51
C VAL A 503 19.22 -24.35 12.52
N LEU A 504 18.20 -23.50 12.61
CA LEU A 504 18.15 -22.38 13.54
C LEU A 504 16.87 -22.41 14.38
N ALA A 505 17.01 -22.35 15.70
CA ALA A 505 15.90 -22.33 16.66
C ALA A 505 15.45 -20.88 16.98
N ALA A 506 14.44 -20.38 16.27
CA ALA A 506 13.90 -19.04 16.47
C ALA A 506 12.43 -18.93 16.06
N ASP A 507 11.74 -17.89 16.51
CA ASP A 507 10.31 -17.68 16.23
C ASP A 507 10.03 -16.83 14.97
N GLY A 508 11.08 -16.32 14.33
CA GLY A 508 10.98 -15.44 13.16
C GLY A 508 10.57 -14.00 13.49
N ARG A 509 10.41 -13.64 14.77
CA ARG A 509 10.06 -12.29 15.24
C ARG A 509 11.25 -11.56 15.84
N GLU A 510 12.17 -12.29 16.46
CA GLU A 510 13.39 -11.74 17.04
C GLU A 510 14.33 -11.14 15.98
N SER A 511 15.14 -10.16 16.38
CA SER A 511 16.22 -9.61 15.56
C SER A 511 17.11 -10.72 15.00
N LEU A 512 17.28 -10.74 13.69
CA LEU A 512 18.10 -11.72 12.99
C LEU A 512 19.57 -11.64 13.43
N LYS A 513 20.08 -10.42 13.65
CA LYS A 513 21.44 -10.20 14.17
C LYS A 513 21.62 -10.84 15.55
N LYS A 514 20.66 -10.63 16.45
CA LYS A 514 20.69 -11.20 17.81
C LYS A 514 20.65 -12.72 17.76
N VAL A 515 19.77 -13.28 16.93
CA VAL A 515 19.58 -14.73 16.81
C VAL A 515 20.80 -15.40 16.17
N PHE A 516 21.38 -14.80 15.12
CA PHE A 516 22.58 -15.36 14.48
C PHE A 516 23.80 -15.34 15.41
N ALA A 517 23.89 -14.35 16.30
CA ALA A 517 25.00 -14.21 17.24
C ALA A 517 24.95 -15.17 18.44
N ASP A 518 23.82 -15.86 18.68
CA ASP A 518 23.63 -16.77 19.82
C ASP A 518 23.93 -18.22 19.42
N PRO A 519 25.07 -18.81 19.84
CA PRO A 519 25.44 -20.17 19.46
C PRO A 519 24.45 -21.23 19.97
N SER A 520 23.72 -20.96 21.05
CA SER A 520 22.75 -21.90 21.62
C SER A 520 21.54 -22.12 20.73
N ARG A 521 21.32 -21.25 19.74
CA ARG A 521 20.23 -21.37 18.75
C ARG A 521 20.56 -22.31 17.59
N TRP A 522 21.80 -22.79 17.48
CA TRP A 522 22.28 -23.66 16.40
C TRP A 522 22.49 -25.10 16.92
N PRO A 523 21.45 -25.96 16.89
CA PRO A 523 21.45 -27.26 17.57
C PRO A 523 22.28 -28.36 16.89
N ILE A 524 22.90 -28.07 15.74
CA ILE A 524 23.69 -29.04 14.97
C ILE A 524 25.15 -28.59 14.98
N ASP A 525 26.01 -29.40 15.59
CA ASP A 525 27.44 -29.12 15.72
C ASP A 525 28.10 -28.92 14.36
N GLY A 526 28.99 -27.91 14.27
CA GLY A 526 29.70 -27.58 13.04
C GLY A 526 28.83 -26.98 11.92
N ARG A 527 27.55 -26.71 12.19
CA ARG A 527 26.60 -26.07 11.24
C ARG A 527 26.13 -24.69 11.71
N GLY A 528 26.96 -24.01 12.51
CA GLY A 528 26.73 -22.67 13.08
C GLY A 528 26.74 -21.55 12.03
N PRO A 529 26.41 -20.31 12.42
CA PRO A 529 25.81 -19.31 11.53
C PRO A 529 26.64 -19.09 10.26
N PRO A 530 26.00 -19.08 9.07
CA PRO A 530 26.70 -18.68 7.86
C PRO A 530 27.17 -17.22 7.98
N GLY A 531 28.31 -16.90 7.35
CA GLY A 531 28.89 -15.55 7.41
C GLY A 531 27.98 -14.51 6.77
N LEU A 532 27.32 -13.69 7.60
CA LEU A 532 26.46 -12.57 7.19
C LEU A 532 27.27 -11.27 7.16
N ASN A 533 28.12 -11.12 6.14
CA ASN A 533 28.93 -9.92 5.95
C ASN A 533 28.11 -8.79 5.29
N SER A 534 28.60 -7.54 5.39
CA SER A 534 27.99 -6.43 4.64
C SER A 534 27.97 -6.73 3.14
N GLY A 535 26.84 -6.51 2.49
CA GLY A 535 26.65 -6.77 1.07
C GLY A 535 26.32 -8.21 0.68
N THR A 536 26.42 -9.19 1.59
CA THR A 536 26.00 -10.58 1.32
C THR A 536 24.53 -10.60 0.89
N PRO A 537 24.18 -11.12 -0.30
CA PRO A 537 22.79 -11.27 -0.72
C PRO A 537 22.04 -12.25 0.17
N VAL A 538 20.89 -11.82 0.68
CA VAL A 538 20.02 -12.65 1.51
C VAL A 538 18.71 -12.90 0.77
N ALA A 539 18.31 -14.16 0.64
CA ALA A 539 16.96 -14.53 0.25
C ALA A 539 16.22 -15.03 1.49
N ILE A 540 14.99 -14.58 1.71
CA ILE A 540 14.17 -15.01 2.84
C ILE A 540 12.82 -15.47 2.29
N ARG A 541 12.37 -16.65 2.71
CA ARG A 541 11.04 -17.15 2.40
C ARG A 541 10.19 -17.12 3.67
N MET A 542 9.13 -16.32 3.63
CA MET A 542 8.06 -16.24 4.63
C MET A 542 6.74 -16.55 3.93
N ALA A 543 6.47 -17.84 3.72
CA ALA A 543 5.29 -18.27 2.98
C ALA A 543 4.60 -19.39 3.74
N ASN A 544 3.39 -19.11 4.20
CA ASN A 544 2.61 -20.02 5.05
C ASN A 544 3.29 -20.31 6.40
N SER A 545 3.86 -19.26 6.96
CA SER A 545 4.73 -19.16 8.14
C SER A 545 4.18 -18.07 9.07
N ILE A 546 5.06 -17.24 9.67
CA ILE A 546 4.68 -16.07 10.47
C ILE A 546 3.73 -15.12 9.73
N ASP A 547 3.83 -15.04 8.39
CA ASP A 547 3.00 -14.19 7.52
C ASP A 547 1.50 -14.43 7.72
N ILE A 548 1.07 -15.68 7.93
CA ILE A 548 -0.36 -16.01 8.07
C ILE A 548 -0.86 -16.03 9.52
N TYR A 549 0.06 -16.02 10.49
CA TYR A 549 -0.26 -16.18 11.92
C TYR A 549 -0.22 -14.85 12.69
N LEU A 550 0.60 -13.90 12.26
CA LEU A 550 0.68 -12.56 12.85
C LEU A 550 -0.29 -11.63 12.13
N ASP A 551 -0.93 -10.73 12.88
CA ASP A 551 -1.64 -9.63 12.24
C ASP A 551 -0.65 -8.63 11.62
N TRP A 552 -1.16 -7.70 10.80
CA TRP A 552 -0.29 -6.74 10.11
C TRP A 552 0.55 -5.91 11.06
N ASN A 553 0.04 -5.48 12.21
CA ASN A 553 0.81 -4.58 13.09
C ASN A 553 2.01 -5.34 13.68
N GLU A 554 1.79 -6.57 14.13
CA GLU A 554 2.87 -7.44 14.60
C GLU A 554 3.88 -7.76 13.48
N MET A 555 3.40 -8.00 12.25
CA MET A 555 4.25 -8.31 11.11
C MET A 555 5.03 -7.09 10.61
N GLU A 556 4.44 -5.90 10.65
CA GLU A 556 5.08 -4.63 10.30
C GLU A 556 6.30 -4.39 11.20
N GLU A 557 6.18 -4.61 12.51
CA GLU A 557 7.29 -4.51 13.45
C GLU A 557 8.44 -5.47 13.11
N VAL A 558 8.11 -6.72 12.79
CA VAL A 558 9.10 -7.74 12.39
C VAL A 558 9.81 -7.34 11.10
N MET A 559 9.09 -6.84 10.10
CA MET A 559 9.69 -6.42 8.83
C MET A 559 10.55 -5.15 8.97
N ILE A 560 10.15 -4.19 9.81
CA ILE A 560 10.97 -3.02 10.14
C ILE A 560 12.28 -3.45 10.78
N GLN A 561 12.22 -4.32 11.80
CA GLN A 561 13.43 -4.83 12.46
C GLN A 561 14.32 -5.60 11.47
N LEU A 562 13.74 -6.44 10.62
CA LEU A 562 14.45 -7.17 9.58
C LEU A 562 15.17 -6.24 8.61
N ALA A 563 14.50 -5.17 8.19
CA ALA A 563 15.06 -4.19 7.26
C ALA A 563 16.26 -3.43 7.87
N GLU A 564 16.19 -3.11 9.16
CA GLU A 564 17.30 -2.48 9.90
C GLU A 564 18.46 -3.46 10.16
N ASP A 565 18.15 -4.69 10.55
CA ASP A 565 19.14 -5.74 10.76
C ASP A 565 19.94 -5.99 9.48
N LEU A 566 19.25 -6.04 8.35
CA LEU A 566 19.85 -6.29 7.04
C LEU A 566 20.04 -5.00 6.22
N LYS A 567 20.15 -3.83 6.85
CA LYS A 567 20.31 -2.55 6.12
C LYS A 567 21.44 -2.60 5.09
N GLU A 568 22.59 -3.14 5.48
CA GLU A 568 23.78 -3.27 4.65
C GLU A 568 23.77 -4.45 3.66
N ASN A 569 22.70 -5.23 3.64
CA ASN A 569 22.52 -6.41 2.81
C ASN A 569 21.34 -6.20 1.85
N PRO A 570 21.46 -6.54 0.57
CA PRO A 570 20.28 -6.62 -0.28
C PRO A 570 19.45 -7.87 0.10
N VAL A 571 18.13 -7.73 0.15
CA VAL A 571 17.21 -8.80 0.58
C VAL A 571 16.16 -9.06 -0.49
N LEU A 572 16.09 -10.29 -0.96
CA LEU A 572 14.98 -10.82 -1.74
C LEU A 572 14.03 -11.55 -0.79
N LEU A 573 12.87 -10.99 -0.51
CA LEU A 573 11.90 -11.56 0.43
C LEU A 573 10.70 -12.11 -0.35
N CYS A 574 10.57 -13.43 -0.36
CA CYS A 574 9.39 -14.14 -0.84
C CYS A 574 8.37 -14.17 0.31
N PHE A 575 7.47 -13.19 0.34
CA PHE A 575 6.46 -13.01 1.38
C PHE A 575 5.09 -13.41 0.86
N ASN A 576 4.58 -14.54 1.33
CA ASN A 576 3.40 -15.19 0.74
C ASN A 576 3.56 -15.29 -0.79
N ARG A 577 2.65 -14.70 -1.57
CA ARG A 577 2.75 -14.62 -3.03
C ARG A 577 3.61 -13.47 -3.54
N SER A 578 3.91 -12.46 -2.72
CA SER A 578 4.64 -11.27 -3.16
C SER A 578 6.14 -11.54 -3.19
N ILE A 579 6.80 -11.04 -4.24
CA ILE A 579 8.25 -10.97 -4.33
C ILE A 579 8.64 -9.55 -3.99
N LEU A 580 9.40 -9.39 -2.89
CA LEU A 580 9.82 -8.11 -2.35
C LEU A 580 11.33 -7.96 -2.50
N LEU A 581 11.78 -6.76 -2.84
CA LEU A 581 13.20 -6.40 -2.86
C LEU A 581 13.49 -5.27 -1.87
N LYS A 582 14.49 -5.47 -1.01
CA LYS A 582 15.14 -4.40 -0.27
C LYS A 582 16.55 -4.23 -0.81
N LYS A 583 16.86 -3.03 -1.30
CA LYS A 583 18.20 -2.71 -1.82
C LYS A 583 19.21 -2.56 -0.68
N LYS A 584 20.49 -2.76 -0.97
CA LYS A 584 21.60 -2.47 -0.04
C LYS A 584 21.59 -0.99 0.36
N GLY A 585 21.73 -0.71 1.66
CA GLY A 585 21.73 0.64 2.23
C GLY A 585 20.33 1.21 2.51
N PHE A 586 19.27 0.54 2.06
CA PHE A 586 17.87 0.94 2.26
C PHE A 586 17.18 0.07 3.29
N THR A 587 16.11 0.62 3.88
CA THR A 587 15.24 -0.04 4.87
C THR A 587 13.80 -0.21 4.37
N LYS A 588 13.51 0.27 3.15
CA LYS A 588 12.23 0.07 2.49
C LYS A 588 12.27 -1.09 1.52
N PHE A 589 11.17 -1.83 1.47
CA PHE A 589 10.91 -2.85 0.46
C PHE A 589 10.14 -2.26 -0.72
N GLU A 590 10.31 -2.85 -1.89
CA GLU A 590 9.49 -2.63 -3.08
C GLU A 590 8.93 -3.97 -3.58
N ILE A 591 7.69 -4.00 -4.05
CA ILE A 591 7.14 -5.16 -4.73
C ILE A 591 7.72 -5.21 -6.15
N VAL A 592 8.39 -6.31 -6.49
CA VAL A 592 9.00 -6.52 -7.81
C VAL A 592 8.26 -7.58 -8.63
N GLY A 593 7.26 -8.24 -8.05
CA GLY A 593 6.48 -9.26 -8.73
C GLY A 593 5.72 -10.15 -7.77
N TYR A 594 5.26 -11.28 -8.28
CA TYR A 594 4.56 -12.30 -7.51
C TYR A 594 4.86 -13.71 -8.02
N VAL A 595 4.67 -14.70 -7.14
CA VAL A 595 4.68 -16.13 -7.50
C VAL A 595 3.26 -16.64 -7.74
N SER A 596 3.14 -17.77 -8.45
CA SER A 596 1.87 -18.45 -8.68
C SER A 596 1.19 -18.86 -7.37
N ILE A 597 -0.10 -19.15 -7.40
CA ILE A 597 -0.84 -19.62 -6.21
C ILE A 597 -0.52 -21.08 -5.81
N ARG A 598 0.33 -21.77 -6.58
CA ARG A 598 0.71 -23.17 -6.36
C ARG A 598 1.22 -23.40 -4.94
N GLY A 599 0.64 -24.38 -4.25
CA GLY A 599 1.06 -24.75 -2.89
C GLY A 599 0.74 -23.74 -1.78
N PHE A 600 0.01 -22.65 -2.09
CA PHE A 600 -0.47 -21.68 -1.09
C PHE A 600 -1.79 -22.12 -0.42
N HIS A 601 -2.59 -22.96 -1.06
CA HIS A 601 -3.81 -23.50 -0.46
C HIS A 601 -3.50 -24.52 0.64
N HIS A 602 -3.76 -24.17 1.90
CA HIS A 602 -3.46 -25.04 3.06
C HIS A 602 -4.37 -26.26 3.20
N ASN A 603 -5.54 -26.22 2.57
CA ASN A 603 -6.55 -27.28 2.67
C ASN A 603 -6.47 -28.29 1.52
N LEU A 604 -5.74 -27.98 0.46
CA LEU A 604 -5.68 -28.78 -0.77
C LEU A 604 -4.23 -28.95 -1.20
N GLU A 605 -3.84 -30.17 -1.57
CA GLU A 605 -2.52 -30.45 -2.16
C GLU A 605 -2.51 -30.09 -3.65
N LEU A 606 -2.77 -28.81 -3.95
CA LEU A 606 -2.81 -28.32 -5.32
C LEU A 606 -1.41 -27.92 -5.79
N LEU A 607 -0.85 -28.74 -6.69
CA LEU A 607 0.40 -28.45 -7.41
C LEU A 607 0.17 -27.81 -8.78
N ASP A 608 -1.07 -27.67 -9.22
CA ASP A 608 -1.37 -26.95 -10.45
C ASP A 608 -1.21 -25.43 -10.24
N ARG A 609 -0.77 -24.73 -11.28
CA ARG A 609 -0.69 -23.26 -11.33
C ARG A 609 -1.97 -22.63 -11.88
N GLY A 610 -2.90 -23.43 -12.41
CA GLY A 610 -4.16 -22.93 -12.96
C GLY A 610 -3.95 -22.03 -14.20
N GLY A 611 -2.84 -22.25 -14.92
CA GLY A 611 -2.43 -21.43 -16.07
C GLY A 611 -1.49 -20.27 -15.73
N ASP A 612 -1.23 -19.96 -14.46
CA ASP A 612 -0.25 -18.94 -14.09
C ASP A 612 1.19 -19.42 -14.36
N PRO A 613 2.11 -18.53 -14.79
CA PRO A 613 3.53 -18.85 -14.78
C PRO A 613 4.03 -19.06 -13.34
N PRO A 614 5.16 -19.76 -13.12
CA PRO A 614 5.73 -19.96 -11.78
C PRO A 614 5.88 -18.66 -10.98
N TYR A 615 6.32 -17.61 -11.67
CA TYR A 615 6.39 -16.26 -11.15
C TYR A 615 6.15 -15.25 -12.28
N THR A 616 5.88 -14.01 -11.91
CA THR A 616 5.77 -12.86 -12.81
C THR A 616 6.48 -11.68 -12.16
N LEU A 617 7.38 -11.03 -12.90
CA LEU A 617 8.09 -9.84 -12.45
C LEU A 617 7.51 -8.60 -13.13
N ILE A 618 7.58 -7.47 -12.43
CA ILE A 618 7.27 -6.17 -13.03
C ILE A 618 8.41 -5.83 -13.99
N ASP A 619 8.04 -5.59 -15.25
CA ASP A 619 8.96 -5.22 -16.32
C ASP A 619 8.51 -3.90 -16.96
N ASP A 620 9.37 -2.89 -16.90
CA ASP A 620 9.17 -1.58 -17.54
C ASP A 620 9.95 -1.44 -18.87
N SER A 621 10.77 -2.41 -19.25
CA SER A 621 11.58 -2.37 -20.48
C SER A 621 10.73 -2.39 -21.75
N ASP A 622 9.61 -3.12 -21.72
CA ASP A 622 8.59 -3.12 -22.77
C ASP A 622 7.91 -1.75 -22.96
N LEU A 623 8.10 -0.84 -21.99
CA LEU A 623 7.59 0.53 -22.02
C LEU A 623 8.66 1.56 -22.38
N SER A 624 9.86 1.14 -22.78
CA SER A 624 10.96 2.04 -23.17
C SER A 624 10.62 3.00 -24.32
N PHE A 625 9.66 2.65 -25.19
CA PHE A 625 9.16 3.53 -26.25
C PHE A 625 8.41 4.78 -25.71
N LEU A 626 8.13 4.81 -24.41
CA LEU A 626 7.53 5.95 -23.72
C LEU A 626 8.55 6.98 -23.24
N ASP A 627 9.83 6.64 -23.21
CA ASP A 627 10.89 7.44 -22.57
C ASP A 627 11.76 8.25 -23.55
#